data_AF-A0A8S9XEQ4-F1
#
_entry.id   AF-A0A8S9XEQ4-F1
#
_cell.length_a   1.000
_cell.length_b   1.000
_cell.length_c   1.000
_cell.angle_alpha   90.00
_cell.angle_beta   90.00
_cell.angle_gamma   90.00
#
_symmetry.space_group_name_H-M   'P 1'
#
loop_
_entity.id
_entity.type
_entity.pdbx_description
1 polymer ?
#
loop_
_entity_poly.entity_id
_entity_poly.type
_entity_poly.pdbx_seq_one_letter_code
_entity_poly.pdbx_strand_id
1 'polypeptide(L)'
;MFVRRQESIGRVAYIKKRITAADFADGTPLTADVESHAKTLSAPGDVIIQLIDAKIGGAGNSTDNALPMNPSLQKFWKTNVTDEVRKYLTEHTTEELLMEVIPFYDNLSTKRPNAFSCFVVKMTESMAEYIVVLVKAFIPNPPKSVSESTSPFVDSAGNLMRIEGRAGIHFTARLIQKRGFYPIIRTEMASKIVKLSDLTENEREIVCPDITKLHASELCICEPCEDENLPVGRLIPHKIAGDKDVCNVEIVAPMVPKAVEEFRNRVEAPILDFFKDPAHKDNTTTITVVVQYSSNSTGRPVGFTVLNDILPGYSMYIPNI
;
A
#
# COMPACT_ATOMS: atom_id res chain seq x y z
N MET A 1 5.23 8.11 -17.48
CA MET A 1 5.47 7.80 -16.04
C MET A 1 5.22 9.06 -15.24
N PHE A 2 4.47 8.96 -14.14
CA PHE A 2 4.25 10.04 -13.18
C PHE A 2 5.14 9.80 -11.96
N VAL A 3 5.75 10.87 -11.44
CA VAL A 3 6.60 10.83 -10.25
C VAL A 3 6.15 11.96 -9.32
N ARG A 4 5.93 11.64 -8.05
CA ARG A 4 5.80 12.63 -6.99
C ARG A 4 7.08 12.62 -6.16
N ARG A 5 7.64 13.81 -6.00
CA ARG A 5 8.79 14.05 -5.12
C ARG A 5 8.31 14.70 -3.82
N GLN A 6 9.02 14.43 -2.74
CA GLN A 6 8.85 15.15 -1.50
C GLN A 6 9.42 16.57 -1.64
N GLU A 7 8.63 17.59 -1.33
CA GLU A 7 8.96 19.00 -1.58
C GLU A 7 10.22 19.47 -0.85
N SER A 8 10.45 18.99 0.38
CA SER A 8 11.53 19.49 1.23
C SER A 8 12.94 19.10 0.78
N ILE A 9 13.11 17.89 0.23
CA ILE A 9 14.44 17.35 -0.11
C ILE A 9 14.49 16.60 -1.45
N GLY A 10 13.41 16.66 -2.25
CA GLY A 10 13.37 16.18 -3.63
C GLY A 10 13.40 14.66 -3.80
N ARG A 11 13.28 13.87 -2.72
CA ARG A 11 13.25 12.40 -2.79
C ARG A 11 12.01 11.90 -3.52
N VAL A 12 12.16 10.79 -4.23
CA VAL A 12 11.03 10.07 -4.83
C VAL A 12 10.12 9.54 -3.72
N ALA A 13 8.88 10.01 -3.69
CA ALA A 13 7.87 9.58 -2.71
C ALA A 13 6.89 8.58 -3.32
N TYR A 14 6.67 8.64 -4.64
CA TYR A 14 5.71 7.80 -5.33
C TYR A 14 5.96 7.81 -6.84
N ILE A 15 5.90 6.64 -7.47
CA ILE A 15 5.94 6.47 -8.92
C ILE A 15 4.68 5.75 -9.37
N LYS A 16 4.12 6.20 -10.49
CA LYS A 16 3.00 5.56 -11.16
C LYS A 16 3.28 5.45 -12.66
N LYS A 17 3.14 4.25 -13.22
CA LYS A 17 3.29 4.01 -14.65
C LYS A 17 2.15 3.12 -15.17
N ARG A 18 1.57 3.53 -16.29
CA ARG A 18 0.73 2.68 -17.14
C ARG A 18 1.63 1.89 -18.07
N ILE A 19 1.42 0.58 -18.15
CA ILE A 19 2.30 -0.36 -18.84
C ILE A 19 1.45 -1.22 -19.76
N THR A 20 1.85 -1.29 -21.02
CA THR A 20 1.29 -2.16 -22.05
C THR A 20 2.39 -3.07 -22.62
N ALA A 21 2.03 -4.06 -23.43
CA ALA A 21 3.03 -4.90 -24.10
C ALA A 21 3.95 -4.11 -25.05
N ALA A 22 3.46 -3.00 -25.62
CA ALA A 22 4.24 -2.14 -26.53
C ALA A 22 5.42 -1.46 -25.81
N ASP A 23 5.26 -1.13 -24.52
CA ASP A 23 6.29 -0.49 -23.70
C ASP A 23 7.58 -1.32 -23.59
N PHE A 24 7.53 -2.64 -23.84
CA PHE A 24 8.70 -3.50 -23.74
C PHE A 24 9.82 -3.10 -24.70
N ALA A 25 9.48 -2.50 -25.84
CA ALA A 25 10.45 -2.04 -26.83
C ALA A 25 11.14 -0.72 -26.43
N ASP A 26 10.49 0.07 -25.58
CA ASP A 26 10.95 1.43 -25.19
C ASP A 26 11.82 1.43 -23.92
N GLY A 27 11.95 0.26 -23.30
CA GLY A 27 12.77 0.04 -22.11
C GLY A 27 14.24 0.34 -22.33
N THR A 28 14.84 1.13 -21.46
CA THR A 28 16.27 1.47 -21.52
C THR A 28 16.97 1.19 -20.18
N PRO A 29 18.16 0.57 -20.20
CA PRO A 29 18.95 0.34 -18.99
C PRO A 29 19.42 1.67 -18.39
N LEU A 30 19.73 1.65 -17.09
CA LEU A 30 20.24 2.84 -16.40
C LEU A 30 21.51 3.38 -17.08
N THR A 31 21.56 4.69 -17.28
CA THR A 31 22.77 5.37 -17.75
C THR A 31 23.81 5.47 -16.63
N ALA A 32 25.09 5.59 -16.99
CA ALA A 32 26.18 5.73 -16.01
C ALA A 32 25.99 6.93 -15.07
N ASP A 33 25.46 8.05 -15.59
CA ASP A 33 25.19 9.26 -14.81
C ASP A 33 24.07 9.03 -13.79
N VAL A 34 23.00 8.35 -14.19
CA VAL A 34 21.89 7.99 -13.29
C VAL A 34 22.35 7.00 -12.22
N GLU A 35 23.15 5.99 -12.59
CA GLU A 35 23.73 5.08 -11.60
C GLU A 35 24.66 5.81 -10.63
N SER A 36 25.49 6.73 -11.12
CA SER A 36 26.40 7.53 -10.30
C SER A 36 25.62 8.40 -9.31
N HIS A 37 24.55 9.05 -9.77
CA HIS A 37 23.64 9.81 -8.91
C HIS A 37 23.02 8.94 -7.83
N ALA A 38 22.43 7.79 -8.20
CA ALA A 38 21.78 6.89 -7.25
C ALA A 38 22.76 6.29 -6.23
N LYS A 39 24.03 6.05 -6.62
CA LYS A 39 25.10 5.61 -5.71
C LYS A 39 25.39 6.61 -4.59
N THR A 40 25.16 7.91 -4.81
CA THR A 40 25.31 8.91 -3.74
C THR A 40 24.27 8.78 -2.62
N LEU A 41 23.20 8.01 -2.86
CA LEU A 41 22.12 7.73 -1.91
C LEU A 41 22.32 6.38 -1.20
N SER A 42 23.28 5.56 -1.64
CA SER A 42 23.49 4.18 -1.21
C SER A 42 24.19 4.06 0.14
N ALA A 43 23.88 2.98 0.86
CA ALA A 43 24.75 2.43 1.89
C ALA A 43 25.83 1.52 1.26
N PRO A 44 26.94 1.24 1.97
CA PRO A 44 27.97 0.32 1.49
C PRO A 44 27.39 -1.05 1.08
N GLY A 45 27.64 -1.43 -0.18
CA GLY A 45 27.23 -2.73 -0.72
C GLY A 45 25.81 -2.81 -1.27
N ASP A 46 25.05 -1.71 -1.34
CA ASP A 46 23.79 -1.67 -2.08
C ASP A 46 24.03 -1.86 -3.59
N VAL A 47 23.02 -2.41 -4.27
CA VAL A 47 22.88 -2.32 -5.73
C VAL A 47 21.94 -1.18 -6.09
N ILE A 48 22.09 -0.63 -7.30
CA ILE A 48 21.10 0.30 -7.86
C ILE A 48 20.08 -0.51 -8.64
N ILE A 49 18.81 -0.30 -8.34
CA ILE A 49 17.71 -0.90 -9.11
C ILE A 49 16.97 0.16 -9.89
N GLN A 50 16.40 -0.28 -11.00
CA GLN A 50 15.43 0.50 -11.73
C GLN A 50 14.02 0.12 -11.20
N LEU A 51 13.28 1.08 -10.65
CA LEU A 51 11.99 0.80 -9.97
C LEU A 51 10.96 0.26 -10.96
N ILE A 52 10.82 0.92 -12.10
CA ILE A 52 10.18 0.37 -13.29
C ILE A 52 11.31 -0.18 -14.16
N ASP A 53 11.47 -1.50 -14.20
CA ASP A 53 12.57 -2.15 -14.93
C ASP A 53 12.48 -1.91 -16.45
N ALA A 54 13.63 -1.79 -17.11
CA ALA A 54 13.72 -1.66 -18.56
C ALA A 54 12.91 -2.76 -19.29
N LYS A 55 12.87 -3.99 -18.77
CA LYS A 55 12.10 -5.10 -19.36
C LYS A 55 10.60 -4.84 -19.50
N ILE A 56 10.06 -3.88 -18.76
CA ILE A 56 8.65 -3.46 -18.76
C ILE A 56 8.50 -1.98 -19.17
N GLY A 57 9.49 -1.45 -19.90
CA GLY A 57 9.49 -0.09 -20.46
C GLY A 57 9.98 0.99 -19.52
N GLY A 58 10.77 0.64 -18.50
CA GLY A 58 11.45 1.60 -17.66
C GLY A 58 12.40 2.52 -18.42
N ALA A 59 12.32 3.83 -18.18
CA ALA A 59 13.30 4.79 -18.71
C ALA A 59 14.56 4.79 -17.84
N GLY A 60 15.73 4.57 -18.46
CA GLY A 60 17.02 4.47 -17.76
C GLY A 60 17.79 5.79 -17.61
N ASN A 61 17.31 6.84 -18.26
CA ASN A 61 17.86 8.20 -18.19
C ASN A 61 17.23 9.07 -17.09
N SER A 62 16.32 8.53 -16.28
CA SER A 62 15.66 9.26 -15.20
C SER A 62 16.24 8.89 -13.83
N THR A 63 16.75 9.89 -13.10
CA THR A 63 17.22 9.72 -11.71
C THR A 63 16.10 9.34 -10.75
N ASP A 64 14.84 9.62 -11.10
CA ASP A 64 13.68 9.25 -10.27
C ASP A 64 13.39 7.75 -10.33
N ASN A 65 13.80 7.08 -11.40
CA ASN A 65 13.54 5.65 -11.59
C ASN A 65 14.66 4.77 -11.03
N ALA A 66 15.64 5.34 -10.32
CA ALA A 66 16.80 4.63 -9.82
C ALA A 66 16.98 4.84 -8.32
N LEU A 67 16.91 3.77 -7.52
CA LEU A 67 17.09 3.84 -6.07
C LEU A 67 17.99 2.70 -5.56
N PRO A 68 18.71 2.93 -4.45
CA PRO A 68 19.53 1.90 -3.81
C PRO A 68 18.68 0.81 -3.14
N MET A 69 19.10 -0.44 -3.30
CA MET A 69 18.46 -1.62 -2.72
C MET A 69 19.49 -2.61 -2.20
N ASN A 70 19.12 -3.34 -1.15
CA ASN A 70 19.87 -4.48 -0.67
C ASN A 70 20.01 -5.54 -1.78
N PRO A 71 21.22 -6.02 -2.10
CA PRO A 71 21.44 -6.99 -3.17
C PRO A 71 20.61 -8.27 -3.05
N SER A 72 20.29 -8.72 -1.82
CA SER A 72 19.49 -9.95 -1.62
C SER A 72 18.08 -9.83 -2.20
N LEU A 73 17.55 -8.61 -2.30
CA LEU A 73 16.19 -8.33 -2.77
C LEU A 73 16.12 -8.12 -4.28
N GLN A 74 17.25 -7.93 -4.95
CA GLN A 74 17.26 -7.65 -6.39
C GLN A 74 16.63 -8.79 -7.19
N LYS A 75 16.95 -10.04 -6.83
CA LYS A 75 16.35 -11.22 -7.46
C LYS A 75 14.85 -11.30 -7.15
N PHE A 76 14.47 -10.99 -5.91
CA PHE A 76 13.07 -10.97 -5.49
C PHE A 76 12.24 -9.97 -6.31
N TRP A 77 12.73 -8.73 -6.46
CA TRP A 77 12.07 -7.69 -7.26
C TRP A 77 11.91 -8.11 -8.72
N LYS A 78 12.98 -8.64 -9.32
CA LYS A 78 12.96 -9.12 -10.71
C LYS A 78 11.92 -10.22 -10.90
N THR A 79 11.97 -11.27 -10.09
CA THR A 79 11.11 -12.45 -10.25
C THR A 79 9.65 -12.17 -9.90
N ASN A 80 9.37 -11.51 -8.76
CA ASN A 80 8.00 -11.41 -8.23
C ASN A 80 7.27 -10.12 -8.64
N VAL A 81 7.96 -9.16 -9.26
CA VAL A 81 7.34 -7.91 -9.73
C VAL A 81 7.52 -7.78 -11.24
N THR A 82 8.77 -7.72 -11.70
CA THR A 82 9.06 -7.41 -13.12
C THR A 82 8.65 -8.55 -14.05
N ASP A 83 9.07 -9.77 -13.74
CA ASP A 83 8.81 -10.93 -14.59
C ASP A 83 7.31 -11.29 -14.58
N GLU A 84 6.59 -11.11 -13.47
CA GLU A 84 5.13 -11.29 -13.39
C GLU A 84 4.36 -10.29 -14.27
N VAL A 85 4.70 -8.99 -14.21
CA VAL A 85 4.14 -7.97 -15.10
C VAL A 85 4.38 -8.33 -16.57
N ARG A 86 5.62 -8.71 -16.89
CA ARG A 86 6.02 -9.04 -18.25
C ARG A 86 5.30 -10.27 -18.77
N LYS A 87 5.22 -11.33 -17.96
CA LYS A 87 4.50 -12.56 -18.30
C LYS A 87 3.04 -12.26 -18.61
N TYR A 88 2.36 -11.54 -17.73
CA TYR A 88 0.95 -11.19 -17.90
C TYR A 88 0.69 -10.46 -19.23
N LEU A 89 1.44 -9.40 -19.51
CA LEU A 89 1.27 -8.59 -20.73
C LEU A 89 1.75 -9.28 -22.01
N THR A 90 2.62 -10.31 -21.90
CA THR A 90 2.96 -11.17 -23.04
C THR A 90 1.79 -12.07 -23.42
N GLU A 91 1.03 -12.55 -22.43
CA GLU A 91 -0.17 -13.38 -22.62
C GLU A 91 -1.42 -12.53 -22.96
N HIS A 92 -1.46 -11.27 -22.51
CA HIS A 92 -2.60 -10.35 -22.63
C HIS A 92 -2.19 -9.04 -23.32
N THR A 93 -1.79 -9.12 -24.59
CA THR A 93 -1.09 -8.03 -25.30
C THR A 93 -1.88 -6.75 -25.53
N THR A 94 -3.21 -6.80 -25.45
CA THR A 94 -4.09 -5.63 -25.61
C THR A 94 -4.46 -4.97 -24.29
N GLU A 95 -4.04 -5.55 -23.16
CA GLU A 95 -4.38 -5.03 -21.84
C GLU A 95 -3.38 -3.99 -21.34
N GLU A 96 -3.84 -3.15 -20.41
CA GLU A 96 -3.05 -2.13 -19.75
C GLU A 96 -2.98 -2.45 -18.25
N LEU A 97 -1.78 -2.38 -17.69
CA LEU A 97 -1.54 -2.47 -16.26
C LEU A 97 -1.16 -1.10 -15.70
N LEU A 98 -1.58 -0.84 -14.47
CA LEU A 98 -1.11 0.28 -13.68
C LEU A 98 -0.20 -0.22 -12.57
N MET A 99 1.06 0.20 -12.61
CA MET A 99 2.07 -0.08 -11.60
C MET A 99 2.33 1.15 -10.75
N GLU A 100 2.26 0.98 -9.43
CA GLU A 100 2.54 2.00 -8.43
C GLU A 100 3.65 1.51 -7.50
N VAL A 101 4.68 2.35 -7.29
CA VAL A 101 5.82 2.04 -6.41
C VAL A 101 5.98 3.15 -5.40
N ILE A 102 6.03 2.78 -4.11
CA ILE A 102 6.13 3.70 -2.98
C ILE A 102 7.36 3.35 -2.15
N PRO A 103 8.46 4.11 -2.29
CA PRO A 103 9.60 4.00 -1.40
C PRO A 103 9.26 4.59 -0.02
N PHE A 104 9.55 3.85 1.03
CA PHE A 104 9.46 4.35 2.41
C PHE A 104 10.84 4.75 2.92
N TYR A 105 10.83 5.69 3.86
CA TYR A 105 12.04 6.23 4.46
C TYR A 105 11.83 6.37 5.97
N ASP A 106 12.87 6.12 6.76
CA ASP A 106 12.76 6.20 8.23
C ASP A 106 12.34 7.59 8.72
N ASN A 107 12.81 8.65 8.06
CA ASN A 107 12.48 10.04 8.42
C ASN A 107 12.68 11.01 7.25
N LEU A 108 12.45 12.30 7.52
CA LEU A 108 12.55 13.38 6.53
C LEU A 108 13.98 13.67 6.05
N SER A 109 15.02 13.11 6.69
CA SER A 109 16.43 13.39 6.37
C SER A 109 17.16 12.24 5.68
N THR A 110 16.65 11.01 5.76
CA THR A 110 17.29 9.86 5.11
C THR A 110 17.25 10.01 3.59
N LYS A 111 18.14 9.37 2.84
CA LYS A 111 18.09 9.40 1.36
C LYS A 111 17.87 8.03 0.74
N ARG A 112 18.29 6.99 1.46
CA ARG A 112 18.09 5.59 1.14
C ARG A 112 16.70 5.14 1.63
N PRO A 113 15.86 4.54 0.78
CA PRO A 113 14.63 3.91 1.23
C PRO A 113 14.90 2.74 2.17
N ASN A 114 14.10 2.59 3.22
CA ASN A 114 14.17 1.46 4.15
C ASN A 114 13.19 0.32 3.77
N ALA A 115 12.24 0.59 2.86
CA ALA A 115 11.35 -0.41 2.28
C ALA A 115 10.72 0.13 0.98
N PHE A 116 10.04 -0.75 0.25
CA PHE A 116 9.23 -0.40 -0.91
C PHE A 116 7.88 -1.09 -0.82
N SER A 117 6.80 -0.40 -1.15
CA SER A 117 5.54 -1.03 -1.55
C SER A 117 5.41 -0.99 -3.07
N CYS A 118 4.85 -2.06 -3.63
CA CYS A 118 4.55 -2.16 -5.06
C CYS A 118 3.15 -2.72 -5.27
N PHE A 119 2.38 -2.07 -6.14
CA PHE A 119 1.02 -2.47 -6.49
C PHE A 119 0.89 -2.47 -8.01
N VAL A 120 0.44 -3.58 -8.58
CA VAL A 120 0.18 -3.71 -10.01
C VAL A 120 -1.27 -4.16 -10.18
N VAL A 121 -2.06 -3.33 -10.85
CA VAL A 121 -3.48 -3.60 -11.10
C VAL A 121 -3.79 -3.55 -12.58
N LYS A 122 -4.74 -4.37 -13.04
CA LYS A 122 -5.29 -4.28 -14.38
C LYS A 122 -6.14 -3.02 -14.50
N MET A 123 -5.88 -2.23 -15.54
CA MET A 123 -6.74 -1.13 -15.93
C MET A 123 -7.90 -1.70 -16.76
N THR A 124 -9.14 -1.48 -16.33
CA THR A 124 -10.34 -1.84 -17.10
C THR A 124 -11.22 -0.61 -17.25
N GLU A 125 -11.99 -0.54 -18.33
CA GLU A 125 -13.03 0.51 -18.49
C GLU A 125 -14.08 0.44 -17.37
N SER A 126 -14.24 -0.76 -16.77
CA SER A 126 -15.20 -1.09 -15.71
C SER A 126 -14.55 -1.17 -14.32
N MET A 127 -13.59 -0.31 -13.99
CA MET A 127 -13.10 -0.15 -12.61
C MET A 127 -14.22 0.22 -11.60
N ALA A 128 -15.44 0.47 -12.09
CA ALA A 128 -16.65 0.72 -11.31
C ALA A 128 -17.11 -0.49 -10.45
N GLU A 129 -16.81 -1.74 -10.85
CA GLU A 129 -17.32 -2.93 -10.14
C GLU A 129 -16.22 -3.84 -9.58
N TYR A 130 -15.13 -4.06 -10.32
CA TYR A 130 -14.03 -4.92 -9.90
C TYR A 130 -12.67 -4.36 -10.30
N ILE A 131 -11.65 -4.64 -9.50
CA ILE A 131 -10.24 -4.43 -9.87
C ILE A 131 -9.50 -5.76 -9.83
N VAL A 132 -8.56 -5.97 -10.75
CA VAL A 132 -7.70 -7.16 -10.72
C VAL A 132 -6.33 -6.74 -10.21
N VAL A 133 -5.91 -7.29 -9.08
CA VAL A 133 -4.60 -7.04 -8.48
C VAL A 133 -3.66 -8.18 -8.86
N LEU A 134 -2.71 -7.88 -9.75
CA LEU A 134 -1.71 -8.84 -10.21
C LEU A 134 -0.62 -9.02 -9.16
N VAL A 135 -0.06 -7.90 -8.68
CA VAL A 135 1.02 -7.88 -7.68
C VAL A 135 0.66 -6.92 -6.58
N LYS A 136 0.78 -7.35 -5.33
CA LYS A 136 0.79 -6.50 -4.15
C LYS A 136 1.94 -6.93 -3.25
N ALA A 137 2.90 -6.05 -3.07
CA ALA A 137 4.14 -6.37 -2.37
C ALA A 137 4.54 -5.30 -1.36
N PHE A 138 5.15 -5.74 -0.27
CA PHE A 138 6.00 -4.92 0.57
C PHE A 138 7.35 -5.60 0.69
N ILE A 139 8.39 -4.82 0.46
CA ILE A 139 9.76 -5.30 0.30
C ILE A 139 10.61 -4.50 1.27
N PRO A 140 10.85 -5.01 2.49
CA PRO A 140 11.78 -4.42 3.44
C PRO A 140 13.15 -4.29 2.79
N ASN A 141 13.79 -3.14 2.91
CA ASN A 141 15.09 -2.83 2.31
C ASN A 141 16.14 -2.55 3.40
N PRO A 142 16.46 -3.50 4.29
CA PRO A 142 17.48 -3.26 5.32
C PRO A 142 18.85 -3.02 4.68
N PRO A 143 19.74 -2.23 5.31
CA PRO A 143 21.15 -2.19 4.91
C PRO A 143 21.77 -3.59 4.94
N LYS A 144 22.74 -3.87 4.07
CA LYS A 144 23.41 -5.19 4.00
C LYS A 144 24.00 -5.67 5.34
N SER A 145 24.39 -4.73 6.21
CA SER A 145 24.97 -5.01 7.53
C SER A 145 23.94 -5.39 8.61
N VAL A 146 22.64 -5.28 8.34
CA VAL A 146 21.56 -5.58 9.29
C VAL A 146 20.96 -6.93 8.91
N SER A 147 20.91 -7.87 9.86
CA SER A 147 20.23 -9.16 9.67
C SER A 147 18.75 -8.94 9.39
N GLU A 148 18.19 -9.72 8.45
CA GLU A 148 16.80 -9.66 7.97
C GLU A 148 15.80 -9.56 9.14
N SER A 149 15.34 -8.35 9.48
CA SER A 149 14.37 -8.14 10.56
C SER A 149 12.93 -8.36 10.10
N THR A 150 12.69 -8.44 8.79
CA THR A 150 11.37 -8.62 8.19
C THR A 150 11.51 -9.23 6.81
N SER A 151 10.84 -10.35 6.54
CA SER A 151 10.84 -10.99 5.22
C SER A 151 9.98 -10.20 4.23
N PRO A 152 10.38 -10.07 2.96
CA PRO A 152 9.51 -9.53 1.93
C PRO A 152 8.30 -10.43 1.73
N PHE A 153 7.16 -9.84 1.40
CA PHE A 153 5.96 -10.58 1.05
C PHE A 153 5.35 -10.02 -0.23
N VAL A 154 4.83 -10.93 -1.06
CA VAL A 154 4.12 -10.65 -2.30
C VAL A 154 2.86 -11.51 -2.27
N ASP A 155 1.72 -10.88 -2.52
CA ASP A 155 0.46 -11.57 -2.72
C ASP A 155 -0.18 -11.13 -4.04
N SER A 156 -0.94 -12.03 -4.66
CA SER A 156 -1.82 -11.73 -5.78
C SER A 156 -3.25 -11.89 -5.28
N ALA A 157 -3.93 -10.76 -5.09
CA ALA A 157 -5.27 -10.76 -4.52
C ALA A 157 -6.36 -11.06 -5.58
N GLY A 158 -5.98 -11.17 -6.86
CA GLY A 158 -6.88 -11.53 -7.95
C GLY A 158 -7.99 -10.51 -8.15
N ASN A 159 -9.21 -10.99 -8.40
CA ASN A 159 -10.39 -10.14 -8.61
C ASN A 159 -10.93 -9.62 -7.28
N LEU A 160 -10.91 -8.30 -7.11
CA LEU A 160 -11.44 -7.63 -5.93
C LEU A 160 -12.76 -6.96 -6.27
N MET A 161 -13.75 -7.18 -5.39
CA MET A 161 -15.06 -6.56 -5.50
C MET A 161 -15.03 -5.16 -4.90
N ARG A 162 -15.51 -4.17 -5.67
CA ARG A 162 -15.66 -2.79 -5.22
C ARG A 162 -16.95 -2.63 -4.43
N ILE A 163 -16.84 -2.08 -3.22
CA ILE A 163 -17.95 -1.71 -2.35
C ILE A 163 -17.83 -0.22 -2.07
N GLU A 164 -18.91 0.54 -2.28
CA GLU A 164 -18.94 1.98 -2.02
C GLU A 164 -19.93 2.29 -0.90
N GLY A 165 -19.49 3.07 0.08
CA GLY A 165 -20.31 3.50 1.20
C GLY A 165 -19.85 4.86 1.75
N ARG A 166 -20.45 5.28 2.87
CA ARG A 166 -20.09 6.58 3.51
C ARG A 166 -18.64 6.64 3.99
N ALA A 167 -18.10 5.50 4.42
CA ALA A 167 -16.71 5.36 4.85
C ALA A 167 -15.71 5.41 3.69
N GLY A 168 -16.18 5.42 2.44
CA GLY A 168 -15.37 5.46 1.24
C GLY A 168 -15.60 4.26 0.32
N ILE A 169 -14.60 4.01 -0.53
CA ILE A 169 -14.54 2.89 -1.46
C ILE A 169 -13.66 1.82 -0.84
N HIS A 170 -14.13 0.58 -0.84
CA HIS A 170 -13.45 -0.59 -0.33
C HIS A 170 -13.31 -1.62 -1.44
N PHE A 171 -12.14 -2.23 -1.56
CA PHE A 171 -11.90 -3.37 -2.44
C PHE A 171 -11.70 -4.60 -1.58
N THR A 172 -12.49 -5.63 -1.84
CA THR A 172 -12.57 -6.82 -0.98
C THR A 172 -12.33 -8.10 -1.75
N ALA A 173 -11.73 -9.07 -1.08
CA ALA A 173 -11.56 -10.44 -1.56
C ALA A 173 -12.42 -11.40 -0.72
N ARG A 174 -12.86 -12.50 -1.34
CA ARG A 174 -13.53 -13.60 -0.64
C ARG A 174 -12.50 -14.66 -0.27
N LEU A 175 -12.30 -14.87 1.02
CA LEU A 175 -11.55 -15.99 1.56
C LEU A 175 -12.45 -17.23 1.60
N ILE A 176 -12.04 -18.29 0.90
CA ILE A 176 -12.67 -19.60 0.99
C ILE A 176 -12.09 -20.30 2.22
N GLN A 177 -12.88 -20.42 3.28
CA GLN A 177 -12.46 -21.19 4.46
C GLN A 177 -12.38 -22.68 4.13
N LYS A 178 -11.38 -23.38 4.70
CA LYS A 178 -11.29 -24.84 4.62
C LYS A 178 -12.43 -25.57 5.36
N ARG A 179 -13.12 -24.90 6.30
CA ARG A 179 -14.10 -25.52 7.21
C ARG A 179 -15.45 -24.78 7.35
N GLY A 180 -15.67 -23.69 6.61
CA GLY A 180 -16.87 -22.85 6.72
C GLY A 180 -17.80 -22.94 5.50
N PHE A 181 -19.09 -22.72 5.71
CA PHE A 181 -20.11 -22.68 4.65
C PHE A 181 -20.22 -21.32 3.95
N TYR A 182 -19.66 -20.25 4.52
CA TYR A 182 -19.74 -18.90 3.98
C TYR A 182 -18.35 -18.29 3.72
N PRO A 183 -18.13 -17.62 2.57
CA PRO A 183 -16.89 -16.92 2.31
C PRO A 183 -16.74 -15.74 3.26
N ILE A 184 -15.56 -15.61 3.87
CA ILE A 184 -15.21 -14.44 4.67
C ILE A 184 -14.74 -13.34 3.74
N ILE A 185 -15.25 -12.13 3.93
CA ILE A 185 -14.81 -10.96 3.17
C ILE A 185 -13.57 -10.40 3.89
N ARG A 186 -12.47 -10.19 3.18
CA ARG A 186 -11.34 -9.41 3.70
C ARG A 186 -11.13 -8.18 2.84
N THR A 187 -10.82 -7.05 3.47
CA THR A 187 -10.55 -5.80 2.75
C THR A 187 -9.10 -5.73 2.34
N GLU A 188 -8.87 -5.51 1.06
CA GLU A 188 -7.55 -5.46 0.43
C GLU A 188 -7.08 -4.01 0.25
N MET A 189 -8.03 -3.09 0.10
CA MET A 189 -7.79 -1.65 0.00
C MET A 189 -9.02 -0.87 0.46
N ALA A 190 -8.81 0.26 1.13
CA ALA A 190 -9.85 1.23 1.47
C ALA A 190 -9.39 2.62 1.03
N SER A 191 -10.29 3.44 0.49
CA SER A 191 -9.98 4.81 0.07
C SER A 191 -11.13 5.75 0.37
N LYS A 192 -10.84 6.96 0.88
CA LYS A 192 -11.83 7.99 1.17
C LYS A 192 -11.31 9.36 0.80
N ILE A 193 -12.16 10.15 0.15
CA ILE A 193 -12.01 11.61 0.08
C ILE A 193 -12.59 12.20 1.36
N VAL A 194 -11.74 12.81 2.16
CA VAL A 194 -12.09 13.44 3.44
C VAL A 194 -12.29 14.93 3.23
N LYS A 195 -13.37 15.45 3.80
CA LYS A 195 -13.75 16.87 3.83
C LYS A 195 -13.98 17.29 5.28
N LEU A 196 -13.98 18.60 5.56
CA LEU A 196 -14.26 19.11 6.90
C LEU A 196 -15.58 18.58 7.48
N SER A 197 -16.62 18.40 6.66
CA SER A 197 -17.93 17.87 7.09
C SER A 197 -17.93 16.39 7.48
N ASP A 198 -16.89 15.63 7.13
CA ASP A 198 -16.73 14.24 7.55
C ASP A 198 -16.19 14.12 8.98
N LEU A 199 -15.62 15.19 9.53
CA LEU A 199 -14.93 15.14 10.80
C LEU A 199 -15.92 15.01 11.97
N THR A 200 -15.60 14.13 12.92
CA THR A 200 -16.40 13.94 14.13
C THR A 200 -15.67 14.48 15.36
N GLU A 201 -16.36 15.30 16.15
CA GLU A 201 -15.84 15.80 17.43
C GLU A 201 -16.00 14.77 18.56
N ASN A 202 -16.68 13.65 18.30
CA ASN A 202 -16.93 12.63 19.31
C ASN A 202 -15.61 11.98 19.76
N GLU A 203 -15.27 12.15 21.03
CA GLU A 203 -14.19 11.42 21.70
C GLU A 203 -14.58 10.00 22.10
N ARG A 204 -15.86 9.64 21.99
CA ARG A 204 -16.32 8.30 22.32
C ARG A 204 -15.71 7.29 21.34
N GLU A 205 -14.99 6.33 21.92
CA GLU A 205 -14.52 5.15 21.20
C GLU A 205 -15.73 4.41 20.60
N ILE A 206 -15.71 4.13 19.29
CA ILE A 206 -16.79 3.34 18.71
C ILE A 206 -16.70 1.93 19.24
N VAL A 207 -17.83 1.45 19.76
CA VAL A 207 -18.04 0.03 20.01
C VAL A 207 -18.60 -0.59 18.73
N CYS A 208 -17.76 -1.36 18.03
CA CYS A 208 -18.25 -2.11 16.88
C CYS A 208 -19.30 -3.16 17.31
N PRO A 209 -20.34 -3.41 16.50
CA PRO A 209 -21.33 -4.45 16.78
C PRO A 209 -20.67 -5.83 16.93
N ASP A 210 -21.31 -6.73 17.68
CA ASP A 210 -20.76 -8.08 17.94
C ASP A 210 -20.55 -8.89 16.67
N ILE A 211 -21.37 -8.68 15.63
CA ILE A 211 -21.18 -9.30 14.32
C ILE A 211 -19.87 -8.87 13.65
N THR A 212 -19.47 -7.61 13.81
CA THR A 212 -18.21 -7.07 13.26
C THR A 212 -17.01 -7.57 14.05
N LYS A 213 -17.14 -7.70 15.37
CA LYS A 213 -16.12 -8.33 16.23
C LYS A 213 -15.94 -9.81 15.86
N LEU A 214 -17.04 -10.54 15.74
CA LEU A 214 -17.04 -11.94 15.31
C LEU A 214 -16.36 -12.09 13.95
N HIS A 215 -16.71 -11.25 12.98
CA HIS A 215 -16.08 -11.24 11.66
C HIS A 215 -14.56 -11.02 11.73
N ALA A 216 -14.09 -10.06 12.53
CA ALA A 216 -12.66 -9.84 12.74
C ALA A 216 -11.97 -11.04 13.41
N SER A 217 -12.63 -11.67 14.38
CA SER A 217 -12.15 -12.93 14.97
C SER A 217 -12.09 -14.04 13.93
N GLU A 218 -13.06 -14.16 13.04
CA GLU A 218 -13.08 -15.16 11.96
C GLU A 218 -11.97 -14.94 10.92
N LEU A 219 -11.59 -13.69 10.64
CA LEU A 219 -10.37 -13.37 9.87
C LEU A 219 -9.10 -13.88 10.57
N CYS A 220 -9.12 -14.02 11.89
CA CYS A 220 -8.02 -14.59 12.68
C CYS A 220 -8.02 -16.12 12.78
N ILE A 221 -9.15 -16.79 12.53
CA ILE A 221 -9.28 -18.27 12.56
C ILE A 221 -8.45 -18.94 11.45
N CYS A 222 -7.95 -18.20 10.46
CA CYS A 222 -7.09 -18.74 9.41
C CYS A 222 -5.60 -18.93 9.80
N GLU A 223 -5.24 -18.90 11.10
CA GLU A 223 -3.88 -18.74 11.63
C GLU A 223 -3.21 -17.43 11.13
N PRO A 224 -2.37 -16.73 11.93
CA PRO A 224 -1.72 -17.15 13.16
C PRO A 224 -2.29 -16.55 14.47
N CYS A 225 -3.49 -15.94 14.49
CA CYS A 225 -3.97 -15.14 15.63
C CYS A 225 -5.20 -15.69 16.38
N GLU A 226 -5.44 -17.00 16.34
CA GLU A 226 -6.63 -17.64 16.95
C GLU A 226 -6.80 -17.34 18.45
N ASP A 227 -5.71 -17.00 19.16
CA ASP A 227 -5.69 -16.76 20.62
C ASP A 227 -5.30 -15.31 21.03
N GLU A 228 -5.04 -14.41 20.08
CA GLU A 228 -4.40 -13.12 20.40
C GLU A 228 -5.37 -12.01 20.87
N ASN A 229 -6.69 -12.24 20.91
CA ASN A 229 -7.72 -11.23 21.25
C ASN A 229 -7.43 -9.85 20.64
N LEU A 230 -7.15 -9.83 19.34
CA LEU A 230 -6.75 -8.61 18.64
C LEU A 230 -7.92 -7.60 18.57
N PRO A 231 -7.66 -6.30 18.81
CA PRO A 231 -8.67 -5.29 18.61
C PRO A 231 -9.13 -5.22 17.14
N VAL A 232 -10.40 -4.87 16.97
CA VAL A 232 -10.98 -4.54 15.68
C VAL A 232 -10.50 -3.15 15.29
N GLY A 233 -9.52 -3.07 14.42
CA GLY A 233 -9.00 -1.81 13.91
C GLY A 233 -9.77 -1.34 12.69
N ARG A 234 -10.07 -0.05 12.60
CA ARG A 234 -10.67 0.56 11.41
C ARG A 234 -9.58 0.97 10.42
N LEU A 235 -9.74 0.60 9.15
CA LEU A 235 -8.81 0.99 8.07
C LEU A 235 -8.91 2.50 7.77
N ILE A 236 -10.12 3.06 7.79
CA ILE A 236 -10.34 4.50 7.79
C ILE A 236 -10.74 4.91 9.22
N PRO A 237 -9.89 5.69 9.93
CA PRO A 237 -10.15 6.10 11.30
C PRO A 237 -11.50 6.81 11.45
N HIS A 238 -12.17 6.57 12.58
CA HIS A 238 -13.54 7.03 12.80
C HIS A 238 -13.70 8.53 12.63
N LYS A 239 -12.80 9.31 13.24
CA LYS A 239 -12.96 10.78 13.29
C LYS A 239 -12.85 11.42 11.91
N ILE A 240 -12.40 10.69 10.90
CA ILE A 240 -12.30 11.17 9.52
C ILE A 240 -13.16 10.36 8.54
N ALA A 241 -13.90 9.35 9.01
CA ALA A 241 -14.65 8.43 8.16
C ALA A 241 -16.02 8.98 7.72
N GLY A 242 -16.58 9.98 8.42
CA GLY A 242 -17.89 10.54 8.11
C GLY A 242 -19.07 9.58 8.33
N ASP A 243 -18.83 8.42 8.95
CA ASP A 243 -19.87 7.49 9.39
C ASP A 243 -20.10 7.63 10.90
N LYS A 244 -21.30 8.06 11.28
CA LYS A 244 -21.53 8.46 12.68
C LYS A 244 -21.56 7.29 13.66
N ASP A 245 -21.88 6.07 13.22
CA ASP A 245 -22.20 4.98 14.16
C ASP A 245 -21.96 3.55 13.63
N VAL A 246 -21.22 3.35 12.53
CA VAL A 246 -21.19 2.03 11.85
C VAL A 246 -19.77 1.50 11.66
N CYS A 247 -19.41 0.46 12.41
CA CYS A 247 -18.30 -0.42 12.03
C CYS A 247 -18.83 -1.53 11.12
N ASN A 248 -18.72 -1.35 9.81
CA ASN A 248 -19.02 -2.41 8.84
C ASN A 248 -17.86 -3.39 8.68
N VAL A 249 -18.14 -4.60 8.21
CA VAL A 249 -17.11 -5.65 8.04
C VAL A 249 -16.05 -5.26 7.02
N GLU A 250 -16.42 -4.46 6.01
CA GLU A 250 -15.54 -3.99 4.94
C GLU A 250 -14.54 -2.92 5.39
N ILE A 251 -14.73 -2.30 6.55
CA ILE A 251 -13.92 -1.16 7.00
C ILE A 251 -12.98 -1.51 8.14
N VAL A 252 -12.98 -2.78 8.57
CA VAL A 252 -12.21 -3.26 9.72
C VAL A 252 -11.24 -4.36 9.34
N ALA A 253 -10.20 -4.51 10.15
CA ALA A 253 -9.28 -5.64 10.10
C ALA A 253 -8.77 -5.98 11.51
N PRO A 254 -8.31 -7.22 11.76
CA PRO A 254 -7.58 -7.56 12.98
C PRO A 254 -6.28 -6.77 13.05
N MET A 255 -6.12 -5.95 14.08
CA MET A 255 -4.93 -5.13 14.28
C MET A 255 -4.29 -5.38 15.63
N VAL A 256 -2.97 -5.34 15.72
CA VAL A 256 -2.30 -5.27 17.02
C VAL A 256 -2.56 -3.89 17.65
N PRO A 257 -2.61 -3.77 19.00
CA PRO A 257 -2.88 -2.48 19.65
C PRO A 257 -1.97 -1.34 19.19
N LYS A 258 -0.70 -1.65 18.93
CA LYS A 258 0.28 -0.69 18.40
C LYS A 258 -0.10 -0.18 17.01
N ALA A 259 -0.62 -1.03 16.11
CA ALA A 259 -1.06 -0.59 14.80
C ALA A 259 -2.26 0.34 14.90
N VAL A 260 -3.21 0.06 15.80
CA VAL A 260 -4.36 0.94 16.08
C VAL A 260 -3.89 2.31 16.57
N GLU A 261 -2.91 2.34 17.48
CA GLU A 261 -2.29 3.58 17.97
C GLU A 261 -1.59 4.36 16.85
N GLU A 262 -0.84 3.68 15.97
CA GLU A 262 -0.17 4.31 14.83
C GLU A 262 -1.17 4.92 13.84
N PHE A 263 -2.30 4.26 13.57
CA PHE A 263 -3.40 4.86 12.78
C PHE A 263 -3.93 6.15 13.42
N ARG A 264 -4.13 6.15 14.74
CA ARG A 264 -4.58 7.36 15.47
C ARG A 264 -3.55 8.49 15.38
N ASN A 265 -2.29 8.19 15.68
CA ASN A 265 -1.26 9.20 15.85
C ASN A 265 -0.71 9.72 14.53
N ARG A 266 -0.60 8.87 13.51
CA ARG A 266 0.10 9.21 12.26
C ARG A 266 -0.83 9.39 11.08
N VAL A 267 -2.09 8.97 11.17
CA VAL A 267 -3.08 9.12 10.09
C VAL A 267 -4.20 10.05 10.51
N GLU A 268 -4.91 9.71 11.59
CA GLU A 268 -6.07 10.49 12.05
C GLU A 268 -5.66 11.89 12.51
N ALA A 269 -4.71 12.00 13.45
CA ALA A 269 -4.33 13.29 14.04
C ALA A 269 -3.83 14.32 13.01
N PRO A 270 -2.93 14.01 12.05
CA PRO A 270 -2.50 14.98 11.04
C PRO A 270 -3.63 15.47 10.14
N ILE A 271 -4.60 14.60 9.81
CA ILE A 271 -5.75 14.99 8.99
C ILE A 271 -6.68 15.93 9.78
N LEU A 272 -6.91 15.64 11.06
CA LEU A 272 -7.65 16.55 11.93
C LEU A 272 -6.94 17.90 12.07
N ASP A 273 -5.62 17.89 12.28
CA ASP A 273 -4.82 19.12 12.41
C ASP A 273 -4.84 19.97 11.14
N PHE A 274 -4.79 19.35 9.95
CA PHE A 274 -4.91 20.07 8.68
C PHE A 274 -6.22 20.88 8.60
N PHE A 275 -7.34 20.30 9.02
CA PHE A 275 -8.65 20.95 8.97
C PHE A 275 -8.93 21.91 10.13
N LYS A 276 -8.04 22.01 11.14
CA LYS A 276 -8.12 23.06 12.17
C LYS A 276 -7.81 24.45 11.61
N ASP A 277 -7.02 24.53 10.53
CA ASP A 277 -6.72 25.79 9.87
C ASP A 277 -7.93 26.25 9.02
N PRO A 278 -8.52 27.43 9.29
CA PRO A 278 -9.63 27.96 8.51
C PRO A 278 -9.33 28.11 7.01
N ALA A 279 -8.06 28.22 6.61
CA ALA A 279 -7.65 28.25 5.21
C ALA A 279 -7.97 26.95 4.46
N HIS A 280 -8.10 25.82 5.17
CA HIS A 280 -8.33 24.50 4.58
C HIS A 280 -9.81 24.06 4.63
N LYS A 281 -10.73 24.94 5.04
CA LYS A 281 -12.15 24.59 5.23
C LYS A 281 -12.84 24.00 3.98
N ASP A 282 -12.43 24.48 2.79
CA ASP A 282 -12.99 24.08 1.50
C ASP A 282 -12.12 23.01 0.80
N ASN A 283 -11.00 22.62 1.42
CA ASN A 283 -10.07 21.64 0.86
C ASN A 283 -10.61 20.22 1.04
N THR A 284 -10.07 19.31 0.25
CA THR A 284 -10.28 17.87 0.41
C THR A 284 -8.95 17.16 0.39
N THR A 285 -8.84 16.06 1.12
CA THR A 285 -7.66 15.18 1.11
C THR A 285 -8.09 13.75 0.84
N THR A 286 -7.27 12.97 0.13
CA THR A 286 -7.57 11.55 -0.12
C THR A 286 -6.73 10.68 0.78
N ILE A 287 -7.35 9.79 1.54
CA ILE A 287 -6.67 8.69 2.23
C ILE A 287 -6.88 7.40 1.44
N THR A 288 -5.81 6.66 1.19
CA THR A 288 -5.87 5.30 0.66
C THR A 288 -5.04 4.39 1.55
N VAL A 289 -5.64 3.32 2.03
CA VAL A 289 -4.99 2.28 2.81
C VAL A 289 -4.98 1.01 1.99
N VAL A 290 -3.79 0.56 1.60
CA VAL A 290 -3.61 -0.75 0.98
C VAL A 290 -3.19 -1.74 2.07
N VAL A 291 -4.00 -2.76 2.25
CA VAL A 291 -3.82 -3.77 3.29
C VAL A 291 -2.84 -4.81 2.79
N GLN A 292 -1.83 -5.13 3.59
CA GLN A 292 -0.80 -6.09 3.23
C GLN A 292 -1.02 -7.41 3.94
N TYR A 293 -1.00 -8.52 3.20
CA TYR A 293 -1.16 -9.88 3.71
C TYR A 293 0.07 -10.71 3.38
N SER A 294 0.37 -11.73 4.19
CA SER A 294 1.48 -12.66 3.91
C SER A 294 1.13 -13.65 2.80
N SER A 295 -0.15 -13.93 2.57
CA SER A 295 -0.63 -14.71 1.42
C SER A 295 -2.11 -14.44 1.09
N ASN A 296 -2.58 -15.00 -0.02
CA ASN A 296 -3.98 -14.97 -0.42
C ASN A 296 -4.94 -15.69 0.53
N SER A 297 -4.41 -16.47 1.48
CA SER A 297 -5.20 -17.27 2.42
C SER A 297 -5.26 -16.70 3.84
N THR A 298 -4.46 -15.68 4.16
CA THR A 298 -4.43 -15.11 5.52
C THR A 298 -5.47 -14.02 5.72
N GLY A 299 -6.21 -14.04 6.83
CA GLY A 299 -7.16 -12.98 7.16
C GLY A 299 -6.59 -11.85 8.04
N ARG A 300 -5.51 -12.10 8.79
CA ARG A 300 -4.77 -11.06 9.52
C ARG A 300 -3.78 -10.32 8.60
N PRO A 301 -3.85 -8.99 8.48
CA PRO A 301 -2.83 -8.21 7.78
C PRO A 301 -1.47 -8.31 8.46
N VAL A 302 -0.39 -8.27 7.69
CA VAL A 302 0.99 -8.08 8.19
C VAL A 302 1.37 -6.60 8.30
N GLY A 303 0.61 -5.72 7.64
CA GLY A 303 0.76 -4.27 7.77
C GLY A 303 -0.11 -3.49 6.78
N PHE A 304 0.12 -2.19 6.71
CA PHE A 304 -0.71 -1.27 5.96
C PHE A 304 0.16 -0.23 5.26
N THR A 305 -0.02 -0.07 3.94
CA THR A 305 0.50 1.09 3.21
C THR A 305 -0.56 2.17 3.19
N VAL A 306 -0.30 3.29 3.86
CA VAL A 306 -1.21 4.44 3.88
C VAL A 306 -0.64 5.50 2.95
N LEU A 307 -1.46 5.99 2.03
CA LEU A 307 -1.18 7.10 1.13
C LEU A 307 -2.14 8.25 1.46
N ASN A 308 -1.60 9.45 1.62
CA ASN A 308 -2.40 10.65 1.80
C ASN A 308 -1.58 11.90 1.47
N ASP A 309 -2.22 12.86 0.79
CA ASP A 309 -1.58 14.03 0.21
C ASP A 309 -1.15 15.10 1.22
N ILE A 310 -1.66 15.06 2.45
CA ILE A 310 -1.28 16.02 3.50
C ILE A 310 -0.28 15.44 4.50
N LEU A 311 0.06 14.15 4.41
CA LEU A 311 1.10 13.56 5.25
C LEU A 311 2.50 14.07 4.84
N PRO A 312 3.41 14.33 5.80
CA PRO A 312 4.75 14.86 5.51
C PRO A 312 5.59 14.05 4.51
N GLY A 313 5.30 12.76 4.36
CA GLY A 313 5.97 11.84 3.42
C GLY A 313 5.10 11.36 2.27
N TYR A 314 3.89 11.91 2.10
CA TYR A 314 2.82 11.39 1.23
C TYR A 314 2.32 9.98 1.57
N SER A 315 3.14 9.18 2.24
CA SER A 315 2.91 7.79 2.50
C SER A 315 3.56 7.35 3.81
N MET A 316 3.06 6.26 4.36
CA MET A 316 3.71 5.55 5.45
C MET A 316 3.36 4.07 5.43
N TYR A 317 4.22 3.28 6.07
CA TYR A 317 3.92 1.90 6.40
C TYR A 317 3.64 1.77 7.89
N ILE A 318 2.53 1.11 8.23
CA ILE A 318 2.16 0.75 9.60
C ILE A 318 2.26 -0.77 9.72
N PRO A 319 3.24 -1.32 10.46
CA PRO A 319 3.35 -2.76 10.67
C PRO A 319 2.20 -3.28 11.54
N ASN A 320 1.79 -4.53 11.31
CA ASN A 320 0.76 -5.22 12.10
C ASN A 320 1.27 -6.52 12.73
N ILE A 321 2.52 -6.47 13.20
CA ILE A 321 3.29 -7.57 13.79
C ILE A 321 3.72 -7.21 15.20
#